data_AF-E4SIU6-F1
#
_entry.id   AF-E4SIU6-F1
#
_cell.length_a   1.000
_cell.length_b   1.000
_cell.length_c   1.000
_cell.angle_alpha   90.00
_cell.angle_beta   90.00
_cell.angle_gamma   90.00
#
_symmetry.space_group_name_H-M   'P 1'
#
loop_
_entity.id
_entity.type
_entity.pdbx_description
1 polymer ?
#
loop_
_entity_poly.entity_id
_entity_poly.type
_entity_poly.pdbx_seq_one_letter_code
_entity_poly.pdbx_strand_id
1 'polypeptide(L)'
;MKSDLKQLDVGLRGTLREFKATYTTGFLKKHGYMAYIPQSSFSNQPLCETVQTKYGEMVVNSWDVLTYVGDGIWSTDRSQKKYA
;
A
#
# COMPACT_ATOMS: atom_id res chain seq x y z
N MET A 1 7.40 -17.91 -2.12
CA MET A 1 6.37 -18.35 -1.14
C MET A 1 6.00 -17.11 -0.33
N LYS A 2 4.78 -16.57 -0.48
CA LYS A 2 4.33 -15.43 0.35
C LYS A 2 4.13 -15.97 1.76
N SER A 3 4.91 -15.48 2.72
CA SER A 3 4.79 -15.89 4.12
C SER A 3 3.43 -15.48 4.67
N ASP A 4 2.77 -16.38 5.39
CA ASP A 4 1.62 -16.10 6.25
C ASP A 4 2.06 -15.21 7.44
N LEU A 5 2.65 -14.04 7.18
CA LEU A 5 2.74 -12.98 8.18
C LEU A 5 1.30 -12.55 8.46
N LYS A 6 0.69 -13.21 9.44
CA LYS A 6 -0.69 -12.98 9.90
C LYS A 6 -0.86 -11.60 10.55
N GLN A 7 0.22 -10.85 10.70
CA GLN A 7 0.26 -9.64 11.48
C GLN A 7 1.10 -8.57 10.77
N LEU A 8 0.58 -7.35 10.82
CA LEU A 8 1.23 -6.12 10.37
C LEU A 8 1.56 -5.33 11.64
N ASP A 9 2.82 -5.35 12.05
CA ASP A 9 3.23 -4.73 13.32
C ASP A 9 3.27 -3.20 13.20
N VAL A 10 2.87 -2.53 14.28
CA VAL A 10 2.99 -1.07 14.37
C VAL A 10 4.46 -0.67 14.27
N GLY A 11 4.77 0.28 13.41
CA GLY A 11 6.12 0.72 13.10
C GLY A 11 6.79 -0.05 11.95
N LEU A 12 6.16 -1.11 11.42
CA LEU A 12 6.68 -1.79 10.24
C LEU A 12 6.76 -0.82 9.05
N ARG A 13 7.96 -0.69 8.49
CA ARG A 13 8.28 0.27 7.43
C ARG A 13 8.84 -0.44 6.21
N GLY A 14 8.40 -0.02 5.03
CA GLY A 14 8.86 -0.56 3.75
C GLY A 14 8.23 0.17 2.58
N THR A 15 8.65 -0.13 1.37
CA THR A 15 8.01 0.39 0.15
C THR A 15 6.69 -0.32 -0.12
N LEU A 16 5.75 0.33 -0.82
CA LEU A 16 4.52 -0.34 -1.27
C LEU A 16 4.82 -1.61 -2.08
N ARG A 17 5.87 -1.59 -2.90
CA ARG A 17 6.33 -2.76 -3.66
C ARG A 17 6.69 -3.94 -2.75
N GLU A 18 7.43 -3.69 -1.68
CA GLU A 18 7.80 -4.72 -0.70
C GLU A 18 6.56 -5.26 0.02
N PHE A 19 5.65 -4.39 0.45
CA PHE A 19 4.39 -4.83 1.07
C PHE A 19 3.56 -5.73 0.13
N LYS A 20 3.44 -5.39 -1.16
CA LYS A 20 2.71 -6.21 -2.14
C LYS A 20 3.42 -7.52 -2.49
N ALA A 21 4.75 -7.57 -2.36
CA ALA A 21 5.54 -8.79 -2.53
C ALA A 21 5.36 -9.74 -1.33
N THR A 22 5.33 -9.19 -0.11
CA THR A 22 5.23 -9.95 1.14
C THR A 22 3.80 -10.40 1.46
N TYR A 23 2.83 -9.50 1.36
CA TYR A 23 1.45 -9.72 1.79
C TYR A 23 0.50 -9.99 0.62
N THR A 24 -0.68 -10.54 0.92
CA THR A 24 -1.76 -10.67 -0.05
C THR A 24 -2.52 -9.34 -0.17
N THR A 25 -3.07 -9.06 -1.36
CA THR A 25 -3.89 -7.86 -1.58
C THR A 25 -5.08 -7.79 -0.63
N GLY A 26 -5.73 -8.93 -0.35
CA GLY A 26 -6.85 -8.99 0.58
C GLY A 26 -6.46 -8.66 2.02
N PHE A 27 -5.27 -9.08 2.46
CA PHE A 27 -4.73 -8.70 3.77
C PHE A 27 -4.48 -7.19 3.82
N LEU A 28 -3.76 -6.64 2.85
CA LEU A 28 -3.48 -5.19 2.80
C LEU A 28 -4.77 -4.36 2.76
N LYS A 29 -5.81 -4.81 2.04
CA LYS A 29 -7.14 -4.17 2.03
C LYS A 29 -7.80 -4.08 3.40
N LYS A 30 -7.70 -5.13 4.21
CA LYS A 30 -8.18 -5.11 5.60
C LYS A 30 -7.41 -4.11 6.48
N HIS A 31 -6.18 -3.78 6.08
CA HIS A 31 -5.32 -2.83 6.76
C HIS A 31 -5.24 -1.47 6.05
N GLY A 32 -6.30 -1.05 5.33
CA GLY A 32 -6.42 0.32 4.83
C GLY A 32 -5.70 0.64 3.53
N TYR A 33 -5.19 -0.36 2.81
CA TYR A 33 -4.72 -0.18 1.43
C TYR A 33 -5.85 -0.39 0.42
N MET A 34 -5.94 0.43 -0.62
CA MET A 34 -6.88 0.24 -1.72
C MET A 34 -6.19 0.31 -3.08
N ALA A 35 -6.79 -0.37 -4.05
CA ALA A 35 -6.35 -0.37 -5.44
C ALA A 35 -7.58 -0.26 -6.33
N TYR A 36 -7.62 0.79 -7.15
CA TYR A 36 -8.75 1.07 -8.03
C TYR A 36 -8.42 0.55 -9.43
N ILE A 37 -9.12 -0.50 -9.84
CA ILE A 37 -8.96 -1.13 -11.14
C ILE A 37 -10.16 -0.73 -11.99
N PRO A 38 -9.97 -0.17 -13.20
CA PRO A 38 -11.08 0.16 -14.09
C PRO A 38 -11.85 -1.11 -14.47
N GLN A 39 -13.18 -1.07 -14.41
CA GLN A 39 -14.03 -2.22 -14.77
C GLN A 39 -13.85 -2.69 -16.22
N SER A 40 -13.43 -1.79 -17.13
CA SER A 40 -13.28 -2.06 -18.56
C SER A 40 -11.85 -2.44 -18.99
N SER A 41 -10.89 -2.53 -18.05
CA SER A 41 -9.51 -2.84 -18.41
C SER A 41 -9.28 -4.35 -18.50
N PHE A 42 -8.79 -4.81 -19.66
CA PHE A 42 -8.23 -6.16 -19.84
C PHE A 42 -6.96 -6.41 -19.01
N SER A 43 -6.41 -5.37 -18.38
CA SER A 43 -5.28 -5.45 -17.46
C SER A 43 -5.75 -5.37 -16.01
N ASN A 44 -5.27 -6.26 -15.16
CA ASN A 44 -5.41 -6.18 -13.69
C ASN A 44 -4.47 -5.12 -13.06
N GLN A 45 -3.97 -4.16 -13.84
CA GLN A 45 -3.15 -3.07 -13.33
C GLN A 45 -4.05 -2.00 -12.71
N PRO A 46 -3.79 -1.59 -11.46
CA PRO A 46 -4.57 -0.52 -10.83
C PRO A 46 -4.28 0.82 -11.51
N LEU A 47 -5.32 1.62 -11.71
CA LEU A 47 -5.23 3.02 -12.15
C LEU A 47 -4.55 3.87 -11.08
N CYS A 48 -4.90 3.63 -9.82
CA CYS A 48 -4.25 4.22 -8.68
C CYS A 48 -4.31 3.29 -7.47
N GLU A 49 -3.37 3.50 -6.56
CA GLU A 49 -3.25 2.79 -5.30
C GLU A 49 -3.27 3.84 -4.18
N THR A 50 -3.99 3.56 -3.10
CA THR A 50 -4.12 4.47 -1.96
C THR A 50 -3.89 3.73 -0.66
N VAL A 51 -3.58 4.51 0.38
CA VAL A 51 -3.59 4.05 1.77
C VAL A 51 -4.38 5.03 2.63
N GLN A 52 -5.08 4.50 3.63
CA GLN A 52 -5.72 5.30 4.66
C GLN A 52 -4.65 5.92 5.56
N THR A 53 -4.69 7.24 5.71
CA THR A 53 -3.86 8.00 6.66
C THR A 53 -4.75 8.64 7.72
N LYS A 54 -4.15 9.24 8.76
CA LYS A 54 -4.89 10.06 9.73
C LYS A 54 -5.57 11.30 9.13
N TYR A 55 -5.24 11.65 7.89
CA TYR A 55 -5.76 12.80 7.17
C TYR A 55 -6.73 12.41 6.04
N GLY A 56 -7.08 11.12 5.91
CA GLY A 56 -7.88 10.58 4.80
C GLY A 56 -7.07 9.66 3.89
N GLU A 57 -7.66 9.24 2.78
CA GLU A 57 -6.99 8.42 1.78
C GLU A 57 -5.92 9.21 1.03
N MET A 58 -4.72 8.65 0.91
CA MET A 58 -3.60 9.25 0.18
C MET A 58 -3.16 8.32 -0.95
N VAL A 59 -3.01 8.88 -2.15
CA VAL A 59 -2.45 8.18 -3.31
C VAL A 59 -0.97 7.89 -3.05
N VAL A 60 -0.57 6.65 -3.34
CA VAL A 60 0.79 6.15 -3.20
C VAL A 60 1.26 5.45 -4.46
N ASN A 61 2.56 5.44 -4.68
CA ASN A 61 3.22 4.67 -5.74
C ASN A 61 4.05 3.52 -5.16
N SER A 62 4.53 2.62 -6.03
CA SER A 62 5.29 1.43 -5.65
C SER A 62 6.58 1.72 -4.84
N TRP A 63 7.14 2.92 -4.94
CA TRP A 63 8.39 3.33 -4.30
C TRP A 63 8.18 4.25 -3.09
N ASP A 64 6.95 4.66 -2.80
CA ASP A 64 6.66 5.39 -1.58
C ASP A 64 6.90 4.50 -0.37
N VAL A 65 7.52 5.09 0.64
CA VAL A 65 7.80 4.41 1.90
C VAL A 65 6.57 4.56 2.78
N LEU A 66 6.04 3.42 3.22
CA LEU A 66 4.87 3.33 4.08
C LEU A 66 5.33 2.82 5.44
N THR A 67 4.79 3.42 6.50
CA THR A 67 4.93 2.93 7.88
C THR A 67 3.54 2.63 8.41
N TYR A 68 3.29 1.38 8.82
CA TYR A 68 2.02 1.03 9.43
C TYR A 68 1.97 1.60 10.85
N VAL A 69 0.93 2.37 11.17
CA VAL A 69 0.81 3.02 12.49
C VAL A 69 -0.30 2.41 13.36
N GLY A 70 -0.93 1.32 12.88
CA GLY A 70 -2.02 0.64 13.59
C GLY A 70 -3.40 1.01 13.03
N ASP A 71 -4.40 0.18 13.34
CA ASP A 71 -5.82 0.41 13.02
C ASP A 71 -6.11 0.73 11.54
N GLY A 72 -5.36 0.12 10.62
CA GLY A 72 -5.50 0.37 9.18
C GLY A 72 -4.95 1.72 8.72
N ILE A 73 -4.26 2.46 9.57
CA ILE A 73 -3.68 3.76 9.26
C ILE A 73 -2.20 3.61 8.89
N TRP A 74 -1.78 4.41 7.92
CA TRP A 74 -0.41 4.49 7.43
C TRP A 74 0.13 5.92 7.53
N SER A 75 1.43 6.02 7.79
CA SER A 75 2.22 7.20 7.48
C SER A 75 2.95 6.99 6.17
N THR A 76 2.95 8.00 5.31
CA THR A 76 3.60 7.94 4.00
C THR A 76 4.79 8.90 3.97
N ASP A 77 5.88 8.45 3.36
CA ASP A 77 7.05 9.24 3.05
C ASP A 77 7.31 9.08 1.55
N ARG A 78 7.07 10.16 0.81
CA ARG A 78 7.18 10.16 -0.64
C ARG A 78 8.64 10.22 -1.01
N SER A 79 9.16 9.12 -1.53
CA SER A 79 10.48 9.16 -2.16
C SER A 79 10.35 10.10 -3.37
N GLN A 80 11.02 11.25 -3.34
CA GLN A 80 11.07 12.15 -4.48
C GLN A 80 11.91 11.49 -5.58
N LYS A 81 11.36 10.54 -6.33
CA LYS A 81 11.77 10.42 -7.71
C LYS A 81 11.14 11.59 -8.46
N LYS A 82 11.90 12.69 -8.51
CA LYS A 82 11.73 13.70 -9.55
C LYS A 82 11.69 12.92 -10.86
N TYR A 83 10.58 12.97 -11.58
CA TYR A 83 10.60 12.71 -13.01
C TYR A 83 11.48 13.83 -13.59
N ALA A 84 12.77 13.52 -13.76
CA ALA A 84 13.72 14.30 -14.54
C ALA A 84 13.72 13.74 -15.96
#